data_AF-A0A933QCQ4-F1
#
_entry.id   AF-A0A933QCQ4-F1
#
_cell.length_a   1.000
_cell.length_b   1.000
_cell.length_c   1.000
_cell.angle_alpha   90.00
_cell.angle_beta   90.00
_cell.angle_gamma   90.00
#
_symmetry.space_group_name_H-M   'P 1'
#
loop_
_entity.id
_entity.type
_entity.pdbx_description
1 polymer ?
#
loop_
_entity_poly.entity_id
_entity_poly.type
_entity_poly.pdbx_seq_one_letter_code
_entity_poly.pdbx_strand_id
1 'polypeptide(L)'
;ERYPDPDAHLVLAGEASLDATWPLTSPGVPSIRMLHNHFIVFDKTELAAAPPAEPDNPNLTDGGQHSLFQAHMRDVYRAFFEELDLEILQPCQQGSCRISLTGYPQGLPSWEVVGGAKMLKDVRFWREYDVILKGFLDFYRSFFSQVSTRNAPMLPDLHFPQLVEERLLFDNDFLKTAKMVRDRCIKDAKYANAIRWQPAFKQLIYRNDTGRLIVTISQNSIGNAITELLGVVVKREPDADAYAAAEPALIEQLLAVRRRLIDADLGEAIATAQWGAA
;
A
#
# COMPACT_ATOMS: atom_id res chain seq x y z
N GLU A 1 -13.40 6.73 19.94
CA GLU A 1 -12.33 5.96 19.26
C GLU A 1 -12.11 4.67 20.03
N ARG A 2 -12.02 3.48 19.38
CA ARG A 2 -11.93 2.17 20.07
C ARG A 2 -10.49 1.80 20.46
N TYR A 3 -9.51 2.29 19.71
CA TYR A 3 -8.08 2.01 19.91
C TYR A 3 -7.32 3.34 19.97
N PRO A 4 -7.48 4.12 21.06
CA PRO A 4 -6.94 5.49 21.15
C PRO A 4 -5.43 5.52 21.45
N ASP A 5 -4.89 4.46 22.04
CA ASP A 5 -3.52 4.39 22.53
C ASP A 5 -2.55 3.83 21.48
N PRO A 6 -1.66 4.66 20.89
CA PRO A 6 -0.65 4.22 19.92
C PRO A 6 0.42 3.32 20.52
N ASP A 7 0.62 3.30 21.85
CA ASP A 7 1.62 2.45 22.50
C ASP A 7 1.10 1.03 22.68
N ALA A 8 -0.21 0.87 22.86
CA ALA A 8 -0.86 -0.44 22.95
C ALA A 8 -1.20 -1.05 21.57
N HIS A 9 -1.64 -0.23 20.61
CA HIS A 9 -2.17 -0.73 19.35
C HIS A 9 -1.55 -0.06 18.12
N LEU A 10 -1.18 -0.86 17.14
CA LEU A 10 -0.90 -0.40 15.79
C LEU A 10 -2.18 -0.50 14.95
N VAL A 11 -2.74 0.65 14.58
CA VAL A 11 -3.97 0.76 13.80
C VAL A 11 -3.65 1.16 12.36
N LEU A 12 -4.25 0.43 11.41
CA LEU A 12 -4.16 0.72 10.00
C LEU A 12 -5.54 0.74 9.37
N ALA A 13 -5.75 1.71 8.50
CA ALA A 13 -6.89 1.77 7.61
C ALA A 13 -6.40 2.05 6.19
N GLY A 14 -7.18 1.69 5.18
CA GLY A 14 -6.85 2.08 3.82
C GLY A 14 -7.50 1.20 2.79
N GLU A 15 -7.06 1.34 1.56
CA GLU A 15 -7.60 0.63 0.42
C GLU A 15 -6.51 -0.12 -0.32
N ALA A 16 -6.90 -1.21 -0.97
CA ALA A 16 -6.03 -1.96 -1.85
C ALA A 16 -6.77 -2.35 -3.12
N SER A 17 -6.05 -2.27 -4.23
CA SER A 17 -6.43 -2.84 -5.52
C SER A 17 -5.39 -3.87 -5.95
N LEU A 18 -5.86 -5.04 -6.37
CA LEU A 18 -5.00 -6.10 -6.88
C LEU A 18 -5.03 -6.15 -8.39
N ASP A 19 -3.84 -6.27 -8.98
CA ASP A 19 -3.66 -6.52 -10.40
C ASP A 19 -4.20 -7.92 -10.76
N ALA A 20 -5.18 -7.98 -11.66
CA ALA A 20 -5.78 -9.22 -12.15
C ALA A 20 -4.81 -10.06 -13.02
N THR A 21 -3.69 -9.50 -13.46
CA THR A 21 -2.69 -10.20 -14.29
C THR A 21 -1.70 -11.04 -13.48
N TRP A 22 -1.74 -10.98 -12.14
CA TRP A 22 -0.81 -11.72 -11.29
C TRP A 22 -1.11 -13.23 -11.27
N PRO A 23 -0.11 -14.15 -11.42
CA PRO A 23 -0.36 -15.59 -11.43
C PRO A 23 -0.90 -16.06 -10.08
N LEU A 24 -2.06 -16.74 -10.08
CA LEU A 24 -2.69 -17.31 -8.87
C LEU A 24 -1.79 -18.30 -8.12
N THR A 25 -0.76 -18.81 -8.78
CA THR A 25 0.21 -19.75 -8.22
C THR A 25 1.37 -19.07 -7.48
N SER A 26 1.46 -17.74 -7.50
CA SER A 26 2.56 -17.04 -6.81
C SER A 26 2.30 -16.96 -5.29
N PRO A 27 3.32 -17.20 -4.44
CA PRO A 27 3.18 -17.03 -3.00
C PRO A 27 2.72 -15.61 -2.64
N GLY A 28 1.76 -15.50 -1.71
CA GLY A 28 1.27 -14.20 -1.23
C GLY A 28 0.21 -13.52 -2.10
N VAL A 29 -0.24 -14.14 -3.21
CA VAL A 29 -1.40 -13.69 -3.99
C VAL A 29 -2.69 -13.97 -3.23
N PRO A 30 -3.47 -12.95 -2.84
CA PRO A 30 -4.80 -13.16 -2.30
C PRO A 30 -5.71 -13.72 -3.39
N SER A 31 -6.63 -14.62 -3.02
CA SER A 31 -7.69 -15.09 -3.94
C SER A 31 -8.68 -13.98 -4.33
N ILE A 32 -8.68 -12.86 -3.62
CA ILE A 32 -9.59 -11.73 -3.80
C ILE A 32 -8.94 -10.74 -4.79
N ARG A 33 -9.51 -10.58 -5.98
CA ARG A 33 -9.05 -9.65 -7.03
C ARG A 33 -9.98 -8.44 -7.17
N MET A 34 -10.28 -7.77 -6.04
CA MET A 34 -11.20 -6.64 -5.98
C MET A 34 -10.58 -5.46 -5.26
N LEU A 35 -11.11 -4.25 -5.49
CA LEU A 35 -10.96 -3.13 -4.57
C LEU A 35 -11.55 -3.52 -3.22
N HIS A 36 -10.78 -3.35 -2.16
CA HIS A 36 -11.27 -3.63 -0.82
C HIS A 36 -10.59 -2.70 0.20
N ASN A 37 -11.36 -2.41 1.25
CA ASN A 37 -10.93 -1.60 2.36
C ASN A 37 -10.38 -2.49 3.47
N HIS A 38 -9.32 -2.01 4.11
CA HIS A 38 -8.71 -2.63 5.25
C HIS A 38 -8.96 -1.77 6.49
N PHE A 39 -9.29 -2.45 7.58
CA PHE A 39 -9.16 -1.93 8.94
C PHE A 39 -8.49 -3.02 9.76
N ILE A 40 -7.25 -2.78 10.17
CA ILE A 40 -6.39 -3.77 10.83
C ILE A 40 -5.88 -3.16 12.12
N VAL A 41 -5.95 -3.94 13.19
CA VAL A 41 -5.42 -3.57 14.50
C VAL A 41 -4.52 -4.69 14.97
N PHE A 42 -3.28 -4.34 15.30
CA PHE A 42 -2.34 -5.25 15.92
C PHE A 42 -2.10 -4.83 17.36
N ASP A 43 -2.10 -5.80 18.27
CA ASP A 43 -1.58 -5.61 19.62
C ASP A 43 -0.05 -5.49 19.57
N LYS A 44 0.50 -4.40 20.11
CA LYS A 44 1.95 -4.16 20.05
C LYS A 44 2.74 -5.12 20.93
N THR A 45 2.14 -5.69 21.99
CA THR A 45 2.76 -6.72 22.83
C THR A 45 2.91 -8.02 22.05
N GLU A 46 1.86 -8.42 21.33
CA GLU A 46 1.91 -9.60 20.45
C GLU A 46 2.93 -9.41 19.32
N LEU A 47 2.94 -8.23 18.68
CA LEU A 47 3.93 -7.89 17.65
C LEU A 47 5.37 -7.93 18.20
N ALA A 48 5.59 -7.42 19.41
CA ALA A 48 6.91 -7.43 20.04
C ALA A 48 7.38 -8.85 20.41
N ALA A 49 6.44 -9.75 20.71
CA ALA A 49 6.73 -11.15 21.01
C ALA A 49 6.96 -12.00 19.75
N ALA A 50 6.58 -11.51 18.57
CA ALA A 50 6.77 -12.21 17.32
C ALA A 50 8.25 -12.20 16.86
N PRO A 51 8.71 -13.23 16.12
CA PRO A 51 10.03 -13.22 15.52
C PRO A 51 10.22 -12.01 14.58
N PRO A 52 11.42 -11.40 14.55
CA PRO A 52 11.69 -10.32 13.61
C PRO A 52 11.60 -10.85 12.17
N ALA A 53 11.16 -9.99 11.26
CA ALA A 53 11.13 -10.35 9.85
C ALA A 53 12.54 -10.59 9.31
N GLU A 54 12.69 -11.62 8.47
CA GLU A 54 13.95 -11.94 7.79
C GLU A 54 14.35 -10.78 6.86
N PRO A 55 15.48 -10.07 7.09
CA PRO A 55 15.82 -8.87 6.32
C PRO A 55 15.91 -9.09 4.80
N ASP A 56 16.25 -10.30 4.38
CA ASP A 56 16.35 -10.71 2.98
C ASP A 56 15.02 -11.19 2.38
N ASN A 57 13.92 -11.10 3.13
CA ASN A 57 12.61 -11.47 2.62
C ASN A 57 12.24 -10.55 1.45
N PRO A 58 12.00 -11.10 0.24
CA PRO A 58 11.74 -10.31 -0.96
C PRO A 58 10.48 -9.44 -0.88
N ASN A 59 9.63 -9.66 0.13
CA ASN A 59 8.39 -8.92 0.37
C ASN A 59 8.51 -7.80 1.42
N LEU A 60 9.65 -7.58 2.08
CA LEU A 60 9.82 -6.54 3.11
C LEU A 60 10.07 -5.14 2.56
N THR A 61 10.28 -5.03 1.27
CA THR A 61 10.48 -3.81 0.51
C THR A 61 10.01 -4.15 -0.89
N ASP A 62 9.92 -3.18 -1.80
CA ASP A 62 9.64 -3.38 -3.22
C ASP A 62 10.71 -4.22 -3.93
N GLY A 63 10.99 -5.44 -3.45
CA GLY A 63 12.09 -6.31 -3.84
C GLY A 63 13.45 -6.01 -3.19
N GLY A 64 13.50 -5.73 -1.88
CA GLY A 64 14.75 -5.58 -1.10
C GLY A 64 15.21 -4.13 -0.95
N GLN A 65 16.06 -3.87 0.05
CA GLN A 65 16.92 -2.68 0.13
C GLN A 65 17.92 -2.54 -1.06
N HIS A 66 17.67 -3.32 -2.13
CA HIS A 66 18.45 -3.55 -3.32
C HIS A 66 17.59 -3.49 -4.59
N SER A 67 16.34 -3.02 -4.50
CA SER A 67 15.49 -2.92 -5.68
C SER A 67 16.00 -1.84 -6.62
N LEU A 68 15.89 -2.09 -7.94
CA LEU A 68 16.21 -1.10 -8.97
C LEU A 68 15.44 0.21 -8.75
N PHE A 69 14.25 0.12 -8.15
CA PHE A 69 13.42 1.28 -7.85
C PHE A 69 14.02 2.14 -6.75
N GLN A 70 14.38 1.57 -5.59
CA GLN A 70 15.02 2.33 -4.53
C GLN A 70 16.40 2.87 -4.96
N ALA A 71 17.15 2.08 -5.74
CA ALA A 71 18.50 2.44 -6.17
C ALA A 71 18.54 3.55 -7.24
N HIS A 72 17.53 3.64 -8.11
CA HIS A 72 17.57 4.52 -9.28
C HIS A 72 16.37 5.45 -9.45
N MET A 73 15.23 5.13 -8.83
CA MET A 73 13.98 5.87 -9.04
C MET A 73 13.49 6.61 -7.81
N ARG A 74 14.11 6.43 -6.64
CA ARG A 74 13.68 7.09 -5.39
C ARG A 74 13.55 8.60 -5.56
N ASP A 75 14.56 9.24 -6.14
CA ASP A 75 14.61 10.70 -6.22
C ASP A 75 13.67 11.21 -7.33
N VAL A 76 13.56 10.50 -8.46
CA VAL A 76 12.55 10.76 -9.51
C VAL A 76 11.13 10.66 -8.95
N TYR A 77 10.86 9.60 -8.18
CA TYR A 77 9.57 9.35 -7.57
C TYR A 77 9.22 10.46 -6.57
N ARG A 78 10.15 10.87 -5.71
CA ARG A 78 9.95 12.02 -4.82
C ARG A 78 9.67 13.30 -5.58
N ALA A 79 10.50 13.63 -6.56
CA ALA A 79 10.34 14.83 -7.37
C ALA A 79 8.99 14.88 -8.10
N PHE A 80 8.47 13.73 -8.56
CA PHE A 80 7.15 13.65 -9.16
C PHE A 80 6.03 13.99 -8.15
N PHE A 81 6.09 13.43 -6.95
CA PHE A 81 5.06 13.65 -5.94
C PHE A 81 5.16 15.00 -5.21
N GLU A 82 6.34 15.63 -5.19
CA GLU A 82 6.53 16.98 -4.65
C GLU A 82 5.80 18.06 -5.46
N GLU A 83 5.52 17.80 -6.73
CA GLU A 83 4.78 18.71 -7.62
C GLU A 83 3.26 18.52 -7.53
N LEU A 84 2.78 17.54 -6.77
CA LEU A 84 1.35 17.43 -6.47
C LEU A 84 0.99 18.54 -5.48
N ASP A 85 -0.01 19.34 -5.82
CA ASP A 85 -0.51 20.44 -4.99
C ASP A 85 -1.30 19.91 -3.78
N LEU A 86 -0.57 19.50 -2.74
CA LEU A 86 -1.09 18.94 -1.50
C LEU A 86 -0.93 19.95 -0.35
N GLU A 87 -2.01 20.27 0.35
CA GLU A 87 -1.98 21.18 1.50
C GLU A 87 -2.05 20.44 2.84
N ILE A 88 -2.84 19.37 2.94
CA ILE A 88 -3.02 18.57 4.15
C ILE A 88 -1.99 17.45 4.22
N LEU A 89 -1.69 16.80 3.10
CA LEU A 89 -0.76 15.66 3.03
C LEU A 89 0.65 16.14 2.71
N GLN A 90 1.46 16.39 3.74
CA GLN A 90 2.83 16.87 3.57
C GLN A 90 3.86 15.74 3.55
N PRO A 91 4.82 15.73 2.60
CA PRO A 91 5.86 14.71 2.56
C PRO A 91 6.60 14.58 3.91
N CYS A 92 6.72 13.35 4.39
CA CYS A 92 7.45 13.02 5.62
C CYS A 92 8.95 13.26 5.44
N GLN A 93 9.60 13.74 6.51
CA GLN A 93 11.06 13.74 6.58
C GLN A 93 11.60 12.31 6.64
N GLN A 94 12.82 12.11 6.18
CA GLN A 94 13.42 10.79 6.15
C GLN A 94 13.49 10.19 7.57
N GLY A 95 12.86 9.02 7.76
CA GLY A 95 12.83 8.31 9.03
C GLY A 95 11.69 8.69 9.98
N SER A 96 10.91 9.75 9.70
CA SER A 96 9.80 10.18 10.58
C SER A 96 8.54 9.31 10.46
N CYS A 97 8.44 8.53 9.38
CA CYS A 97 7.34 7.60 9.13
C CYS A 97 7.56 6.21 9.74
N ARG A 98 8.79 5.88 10.15
CA ARG A 98 9.13 4.53 10.61
C ARG A 98 8.50 4.22 11.97
N ILE A 99 7.87 3.06 12.07
CA ILE A 99 7.43 2.46 13.32
C ILE A 99 8.66 1.85 14.00
N SER A 100 8.98 2.26 15.22
CA SER A 100 10.18 1.85 15.96
C SER A 100 10.16 0.36 16.27
N LEU A 101 8.97 -0.20 16.53
CA LEU A 101 8.79 -1.60 16.85
C LEU A 101 9.25 -2.53 15.73
N THR A 102 9.01 -2.14 14.47
CA THR A 102 9.25 -3.02 13.32
C THR A 102 10.32 -2.52 12.38
N GLY A 103 10.62 -1.22 12.41
CA GLY A 103 11.59 -0.59 11.53
C GLY A 103 11.03 -0.22 10.14
N TYR A 104 9.71 -0.25 9.93
CA TYR A 104 9.05 0.02 8.63
C TYR A 104 7.96 1.10 8.72
N PRO A 105 7.56 1.75 7.60
CA PRO A 105 8.04 1.55 6.23
C PRO A 105 9.46 2.12 6.02
N GLN A 106 10.16 1.58 5.03
CA GLN A 106 11.49 2.05 4.62
C GLN A 106 11.47 2.45 3.15
N GLY A 107 11.89 3.68 2.86
CA GLY A 107 12.09 4.15 1.47
C GLY A 107 10.83 4.42 0.67
N LEU A 108 9.65 4.07 1.18
CA LEU A 108 8.36 4.41 0.58
C LEU A 108 8.02 5.89 0.81
N PRO A 109 7.35 6.55 -0.15
CA PRO A 109 6.84 7.88 0.08
C PRO A 109 5.77 7.80 1.17
N SER A 110 5.81 8.78 2.06
CA SER A 110 4.84 8.88 3.14
C SER A 110 4.53 10.35 3.34
N TRP A 111 3.29 10.63 3.71
CA TRP A 111 2.80 11.98 3.95
C TRP A 111 2.22 12.07 5.35
N GLU A 112 2.66 13.04 6.13
CA GLU A 112 2.03 13.37 7.40
C GLU A 112 0.72 14.10 7.12
N VAL A 113 -0.35 13.71 7.82
CA VAL A 113 -1.63 14.42 7.79
C VAL A 113 -1.52 15.63 8.71
N VAL A 114 -1.28 16.81 8.14
CA VAL A 114 -1.15 18.06 8.89
C VAL A 114 -2.48 18.38 9.57
N GLY A 115 -2.44 18.53 10.89
CA GLY A 115 -3.65 18.69 11.71
C GLY A 115 -4.25 17.37 12.20
N GLY A 116 -3.69 16.21 11.83
CA GLY A 116 -4.01 14.91 12.40
C GLY A 116 -5.44 14.43 12.15
N ALA A 117 -5.96 13.60 13.05
CA ALA A 117 -7.23 12.86 12.85
C ALA A 117 -8.47 13.72 12.58
N LYS A 118 -8.49 15.00 12.98
CA LYS A 118 -9.61 15.90 12.64
C LYS A 118 -9.75 16.12 11.13
N MET A 119 -8.65 16.02 10.37
CA MET A 119 -8.68 16.20 8.91
C MET A 119 -9.39 15.06 8.18
N LEU A 120 -9.56 13.89 8.81
CA LEU A 120 -10.34 12.80 8.22
C LEU A 120 -11.82 13.16 8.01
N LYS A 121 -12.31 14.21 8.66
CA LYS A 121 -13.65 14.77 8.46
C LYS A 121 -13.70 15.85 7.38
N ASP A 122 -12.54 16.29 6.88
CA ASP A 122 -12.44 17.30 5.84
C ASP A 122 -12.47 16.61 4.46
N VAL A 123 -13.31 17.12 3.56
CA VAL A 123 -13.40 16.63 2.17
C VAL A 123 -12.07 16.83 1.43
N ARG A 124 -11.30 17.87 1.77
CA ARG A 124 -10.01 18.13 1.13
C ARG A 124 -9.01 17.01 1.38
N PHE A 125 -8.98 16.43 2.59
CA PHE A 125 -8.11 15.31 2.89
C PHE A 125 -8.35 14.15 1.92
N TRP A 126 -9.61 13.79 1.69
CA TRP A 126 -9.97 12.70 0.78
C TRP A 126 -9.68 13.03 -0.69
N ARG A 127 -9.79 14.30 -1.10
CA ARG A 127 -9.35 14.73 -2.44
C ARG A 127 -7.84 14.58 -2.62
N GLU A 128 -7.05 14.96 -1.62
CA GLU A 128 -5.59 14.82 -1.65
C GLU A 128 -5.16 13.35 -1.59
N TYR A 129 -5.88 12.54 -0.81
CA TYR A 129 -5.72 11.09 -0.77
C TYR A 129 -5.90 10.47 -2.17
N ASP A 130 -6.94 10.86 -2.90
CA ASP A 130 -7.17 10.45 -4.29
C ASP A 130 -6.12 11.00 -5.27
N VAL A 131 -5.62 12.22 -5.06
CA VAL A 131 -4.56 12.83 -5.89
C VAL A 131 -3.28 12.01 -5.81
N ILE A 132 -2.88 11.56 -4.61
CA ILE A 132 -1.75 10.65 -4.44
C ILE A 132 -1.96 9.35 -5.22
N LEU A 133 -3.16 8.75 -5.14
CA LEU A 133 -3.47 7.53 -5.89
C LEU A 133 -3.36 7.76 -7.41
N LYS A 134 -3.94 8.85 -7.92
CA LYS A 134 -3.87 9.17 -9.35
C LYS A 134 -2.44 9.39 -9.82
N GLY A 135 -1.62 10.09 -9.03
CA GLY A 135 -0.20 10.30 -9.32
C GLY A 135 0.56 8.98 -9.33
N PHE A 136 0.27 8.09 -8.37
CA PHE A 136 0.82 6.74 -8.31
C PHE A 136 0.51 5.93 -9.57
N LEU A 137 -0.76 5.93 -10.00
CA LEU A 137 -1.19 5.23 -11.21
C LEU A 137 -0.46 5.78 -12.44
N ASP A 138 -0.43 7.09 -12.63
CA ASP A 138 0.25 7.72 -13.77
C ASP A 138 1.75 7.41 -13.79
N PHE A 139 2.42 7.46 -12.64
CA PHE A 139 3.84 7.14 -12.51
C PHE A 139 4.13 5.70 -12.98
N TYR A 140 3.45 4.71 -12.39
CA TYR A 140 3.72 3.30 -12.71
C TYR A 140 3.23 2.92 -14.11
N ARG A 141 2.09 3.45 -14.58
CA ARG A 141 1.62 3.21 -15.95
C ARG A 141 2.60 3.75 -16.98
N SER A 142 3.13 4.96 -16.76
CA SER A 142 4.14 5.56 -17.62
C SER A 142 5.44 4.75 -17.61
N PHE A 143 5.86 4.30 -16.42
CA PHE A 143 7.05 3.46 -16.26
C PHE A 143 6.93 2.14 -17.04
N PHE A 144 5.86 1.37 -16.81
CA PHE A 144 5.67 0.09 -17.51
C PHE A 144 5.40 0.26 -19.01
N SER A 145 4.84 1.39 -19.45
CA SER A 145 4.77 1.73 -20.87
C SER A 145 6.18 1.85 -21.49
N GLN A 146 7.10 2.54 -20.83
CA GLN A 146 8.51 2.63 -21.27
C GLN A 146 9.28 1.30 -21.16
N VAL A 147 8.95 0.47 -20.17
CA VAL A 147 9.52 -0.89 -20.04
C VAL A 147 9.04 -1.78 -21.18
N SER A 148 7.75 -1.77 -21.51
CA SER A 148 7.18 -2.62 -22.56
C SER A 148 7.60 -2.18 -23.97
N THR A 149 7.60 -0.87 -24.23
CA THR A 149 7.90 -0.29 -25.54
C THR A 149 8.93 0.82 -25.38
N ARG A 150 10.06 0.71 -26.08
CA ARG A 150 11.09 1.75 -26.08
C ARG A 150 10.52 3.04 -26.68
N ASN A 151 10.64 4.15 -25.95
CA ASN A 151 10.11 5.46 -26.34
C ASN A 151 8.60 5.39 -26.63
N ALA A 152 7.87 4.69 -25.75
CA ALA A 152 6.42 4.63 -25.86
C ALA A 152 5.84 6.05 -25.89
N PRO A 153 4.80 6.32 -26.70
CA PRO A 153 4.11 7.60 -26.65
C PRO A 153 3.46 7.82 -25.28
N MET A 154 3.19 9.09 -24.96
CA MET A 154 2.43 9.43 -23.75
C MET A 154 1.06 8.75 -23.78
N LEU A 155 0.65 8.20 -22.64
CA LEU A 155 -0.65 7.54 -22.51
C LEU A 155 -1.78 8.58 -22.62
N PRO A 156 -2.91 8.24 -23.28
CA PRO A 156 -3.96 9.21 -23.61
C PRO A 156 -4.84 9.60 -22.41
N ASP A 157 -4.86 8.80 -21.35
CA ASP A 157 -5.79 8.89 -20.22
C ASP A 157 -5.06 9.10 -18.87
N LEU A 158 -3.95 9.85 -18.90
CA LEU A 158 -3.22 10.27 -17.70
C LEU A 158 -4.01 11.33 -16.93
N HIS A 159 -3.92 11.29 -15.61
CA HIS A 159 -4.49 12.31 -14.72
C HIS A 159 -3.65 13.59 -14.70
N PHE A 160 -2.32 13.47 -14.82
CA PHE A 160 -1.35 14.56 -14.77
C PHE A 160 -0.40 14.50 -15.98
N PRO A 161 -0.91 14.67 -17.22
CA PRO A 161 -0.11 14.48 -18.43
C PRO A 161 1.09 15.44 -18.52
N GLN A 162 0.93 16.70 -18.13
CA GLN A 162 2.05 17.66 -18.12
C GLN A 162 3.15 17.24 -17.14
N LEU A 163 2.76 16.80 -15.94
CA LEU A 163 3.71 16.36 -14.93
C LEU A 163 4.46 15.08 -15.36
N VAL A 164 3.75 14.14 -15.99
CA VAL A 164 4.37 12.94 -16.57
C VAL A 164 5.38 13.31 -17.66
N GLU A 165 5.00 14.22 -18.55
CA GLU A 165 5.90 14.70 -19.60
C GLU A 165 7.16 15.32 -18.99
N GLU A 166 7.00 16.34 -18.14
CA GLU A 166 8.09 17.14 -17.59
C GLU A 166 9.00 16.39 -16.62
N ARG A 167 8.44 15.50 -15.77
CA ARG A 167 9.18 14.84 -14.69
C ARG A 167 9.55 13.39 -14.95
N LEU A 168 8.92 12.72 -15.91
CA LEU A 168 9.20 11.30 -16.19
C LEU A 168 9.74 11.07 -17.60
N LEU A 169 9.07 11.57 -18.63
CA LEU A 169 9.42 11.26 -20.02
C LEU A 169 10.69 11.97 -20.51
N PHE A 170 11.13 13.02 -19.81
CA PHE A 170 12.43 13.67 -20.03
C PHE A 170 13.47 13.35 -18.95
N ASP A 171 13.14 12.50 -17.97
CA ASP A 171 14.07 12.13 -16.91
C ASP A 171 14.97 10.95 -17.34
N ASN A 172 16.28 11.19 -17.32
CA ASN A 172 17.26 10.20 -17.77
C ASN A 172 17.32 8.97 -16.87
N ASP A 173 17.17 9.12 -15.55
CA ASP A 173 17.24 8.02 -14.61
C ASP A 173 15.99 7.15 -14.70
N PHE A 174 14.82 7.76 -14.91
CA PHE A 174 13.56 7.07 -15.21
C PHE A 174 13.69 6.20 -16.48
N LEU A 175 14.08 6.80 -17.60
CA LEU A 175 14.19 6.10 -18.88
C LEU A 175 15.28 5.03 -18.87
N LYS A 176 16.41 5.29 -18.21
CA LYS A 176 17.50 4.31 -18.03
C LYS A 176 17.03 3.14 -17.19
N THR A 177 16.27 3.38 -16.12
CA THR A 177 15.72 2.32 -15.28
C THR A 177 14.70 1.48 -16.02
N ALA A 178 13.80 2.11 -16.77
CA ALA A 178 12.85 1.39 -17.63
C ALA A 178 13.58 0.51 -18.66
N LYS A 179 14.68 1.01 -19.25
CA LYS A 179 15.54 0.22 -20.13
C LYS A 179 16.20 -0.97 -19.41
N MET A 180 16.74 -0.77 -18.20
CA MET A 180 17.36 -1.86 -17.44
C MET A 180 16.37 -3.00 -17.15
N VAL A 181 15.15 -2.65 -16.74
CA VAL A 181 14.07 -3.62 -16.52
C VAL A 181 13.70 -4.34 -17.82
N ARG A 182 13.48 -3.59 -18.91
CA ARG A 182 13.16 -4.16 -20.23
C ARG A 182 14.22 -5.14 -20.72
N ASP A 183 15.49 -4.72 -20.68
CA ASP A 183 16.62 -5.53 -21.15
C ASP A 183 16.74 -6.84 -20.34
N ARG A 184 16.36 -6.82 -19.06
CA ARG A 184 16.29 -8.02 -18.22
C ARG A 184 15.09 -8.91 -18.58
N CYS A 185 13.90 -8.34 -18.79
CA CYS A 185 12.71 -9.10 -19.21
C CYS A 185 12.91 -9.90 -20.49
N ILE A 186 13.64 -9.33 -21.46
CA ILE A 186 13.95 -10.00 -22.73
C ILE A 186 14.82 -11.25 -22.52
N LYS A 187 15.70 -11.24 -21.51
CA LYS A 187 16.68 -12.30 -21.26
C LYS A 187 16.22 -13.32 -20.23
N ASP A 188 15.33 -12.92 -19.33
CA ASP A 188 14.90 -13.72 -18.18
C ASP A 188 13.36 -13.78 -18.13
N ALA A 189 12.81 -14.87 -18.68
CA ALA A 189 11.39 -15.12 -18.68
C ALA A 189 10.81 -15.31 -17.26
N LYS A 190 11.60 -15.80 -16.29
CA LYS A 190 11.14 -15.92 -14.89
C LYS A 190 10.97 -14.54 -14.27
N TYR A 191 11.94 -13.66 -14.50
CA TYR A 191 11.85 -12.27 -14.08
C TYR A 191 10.67 -11.55 -14.75
N ALA A 192 10.50 -11.70 -16.06
CA ALA A 192 9.38 -11.09 -16.78
C ALA A 192 8.00 -11.54 -16.26
N ASN A 193 7.86 -12.82 -15.90
CA ASN A 193 6.63 -13.37 -15.30
C ASN A 193 6.41 -12.91 -13.85
N ALA A 194 7.45 -12.48 -13.14
CA ALA A 194 7.34 -11.96 -11.78
C ALA A 194 6.95 -10.48 -11.72
N ILE A 195 7.10 -9.74 -12.83
CA ILE A 195 6.71 -8.33 -12.92
C ILE A 195 5.19 -8.17 -12.91
N ARG A 196 4.74 -7.17 -12.16
CA ARG A 196 3.36 -6.70 -12.14
C ARG A 196 3.19 -5.59 -13.17
N TRP A 197 2.71 -5.96 -14.35
CA TRP A 197 2.64 -5.07 -15.49
C TRP A 197 1.50 -4.05 -15.39
N GLN A 198 0.47 -4.33 -14.58
CA GLN A 198 -0.50 -3.31 -14.20
C GLN A 198 -0.22 -2.81 -12.78
N PRO A 199 -0.52 -1.54 -12.49
CA PRO A 199 -0.43 -1.04 -11.13
C PRO A 199 -1.43 -1.81 -10.23
N ALA A 200 -0.90 -2.58 -9.30
CA ALA A 200 -1.59 -2.88 -8.04
C ALA A 200 -1.19 -1.80 -7.05
N PHE A 201 -2.06 -1.47 -6.10
CA PHE A 201 -1.70 -0.52 -5.06
C PHE A 201 -2.28 -0.91 -3.71
N LYS A 202 -1.61 -0.44 -2.67
CA LYS A 202 -2.15 -0.36 -1.33
C LYS A 202 -1.83 1.01 -0.76
N GLN A 203 -2.86 1.80 -0.53
CA GLN A 203 -2.75 3.11 0.10
C GLN A 203 -3.27 2.98 1.52
N LEU A 204 -2.42 3.27 2.51
CA LEU A 204 -2.70 3.10 3.92
C LEU A 204 -2.58 4.41 4.68
N ILE A 205 -3.42 4.53 5.70
CA ILE A 205 -3.37 5.47 6.79
C ILE A 205 -2.99 4.67 8.04
N TYR A 206 -1.93 5.07 8.73
CA TYR A 206 -1.55 4.49 10.01
C TYR A 206 -1.12 5.58 10.98
N ARG A 207 -1.03 5.20 12.25
CA ARG A 207 -0.53 6.06 13.31
C ARG A 207 0.92 5.68 13.63
N ASN A 208 1.84 6.64 13.58
CA ASN A 208 3.23 6.40 13.99
C ASN A 208 3.36 6.40 15.54
N ASP A 209 4.56 6.13 16.05
CA ASP A 209 4.80 6.03 17.51
C ASP A 209 4.53 7.33 18.26
N THR A 210 4.57 8.48 17.59
CA THR A 210 4.25 9.79 18.19
C THR A 210 2.77 10.13 18.10
N GLY A 211 1.94 9.22 17.60
CA GLY A 211 0.49 9.44 17.45
C GLY A 211 0.09 10.20 16.19
N ARG A 212 1.04 10.55 15.31
CA ARG A 212 0.76 11.27 14.05
C ARG A 212 0.15 10.32 13.02
N LEU A 213 -0.78 10.84 12.21
CA LEU A 213 -1.34 10.09 11.10
C LEU A 213 -0.43 10.23 9.88
N ILE A 214 -0.11 9.09 9.28
CA ILE A 214 0.74 8.97 8.12
C ILE A 214 -0.03 8.26 7.01
N VAL A 215 -0.02 8.84 5.82
CA VAL A 215 -0.48 8.21 4.57
C VAL A 215 0.73 7.64 3.85
N THR A 216 0.62 6.45 3.27
CA THR A 216 1.66 5.81 2.47
C THR A 216 1.03 5.01 1.35
N ILE A 217 1.72 4.84 0.23
CA ILE A 217 1.25 4.03 -0.90
C ILE A 217 2.36 3.12 -1.42
N SER A 218 2.01 1.88 -1.78
CA SER A 218 2.93 0.88 -2.32
C SER A 218 2.32 0.12 -3.50
N GLN A 219 3.16 -0.36 -4.42
CA GLN A 219 2.80 -1.24 -5.54
C GLN A 219 2.61 -2.73 -5.15
N ASN A 220 2.90 -3.09 -3.90
CA ASN A 220 2.82 -4.46 -3.42
C ASN A 220 1.40 -4.92 -3.08
N SER A 221 1.22 -6.24 -3.07
CA SER A 221 -0.07 -6.90 -2.81
C SER A 221 -0.37 -6.93 -1.32
N ILE A 222 -1.63 -7.12 -0.89
CA ILE A 222 -2.06 -7.03 0.54
C ILE A 222 -1.05 -7.62 1.55
N GLY A 223 -0.68 -8.90 1.39
CA GLY A 223 0.20 -9.59 2.33
C GLY A 223 1.65 -9.09 2.28
N ASN A 224 2.12 -8.79 1.07
CA ASN A 224 3.45 -8.23 0.85
C ASN A 224 3.53 -6.78 1.29
N ALA A 225 2.44 -6.01 1.18
CA ALA A 225 2.37 -4.62 1.57
C ALA A 225 2.23 -4.48 3.10
N ILE A 226 1.56 -5.38 3.82
CA ILE A 226 1.66 -5.39 5.31
C ILE A 226 3.09 -5.71 5.73
N THR A 227 3.71 -6.69 5.07
CA THR A 227 5.11 -7.06 5.30
C THR A 227 6.04 -5.88 5.00
N GLU A 228 5.88 -5.20 3.88
CA GLU A 228 6.70 -4.06 3.46
C GLU A 228 6.42 -2.78 4.25
N LEU A 229 5.15 -2.48 4.53
CA LEU A 229 4.77 -1.24 5.19
C LEU A 229 5.03 -1.31 6.69
N LEU A 230 4.99 -2.51 7.27
CA LEU A 230 5.06 -2.68 8.72
C LEU A 230 6.10 -3.67 9.19
N GLY A 231 6.83 -4.35 8.31
CA GLY A 231 7.76 -5.40 8.74
C GLY A 231 7.08 -6.62 9.35
N VAL A 232 5.77 -6.78 9.17
CA VAL A 232 5.00 -7.88 9.78
C VAL A 232 4.81 -8.98 8.75
N VAL A 233 5.56 -10.07 8.90
CA VAL A 233 5.43 -11.25 8.03
C VAL A 233 4.25 -12.10 8.52
N VAL A 234 3.18 -12.14 7.74
CA VAL A 234 2.01 -12.98 8.05
C VAL A 234 2.26 -14.39 7.53
N LYS A 235 2.44 -15.35 8.44
CA LYS A 235 2.46 -16.78 8.11
C LYS A 235 1.04 -17.34 8.12
N ARG A 236 0.66 -18.03 7.03
CA ARG A 236 -0.63 -18.71 6.95
C ARG A 236 -0.41 -20.19 7.19
N GLU A 237 -0.98 -20.71 8.26
CA GLU A 237 -0.94 -22.13 8.59
C GLU A 237 -2.37 -22.67 8.68
N PRO A 238 -2.63 -23.89 8.18
CA PRO A 238 -3.92 -24.54 8.37
C PRO A 238 -4.04 -24.98 9.83
N ASP A 239 -4.73 -24.18 10.64
CA ASP A 239 -5.03 -24.48 12.04
C ASP A 239 -6.52 -24.23 12.31
N ALA A 240 -7.31 -25.30 12.23
CA ALA A 240 -8.75 -25.24 12.38
C ALA A 240 -9.17 -24.96 13.82
N ASP A 241 -8.44 -25.50 14.81
CA ASP A 241 -8.77 -25.36 16.22
C ASP A 241 -8.47 -23.93 16.70
N ALA A 242 -7.32 -23.37 16.32
CA ALA A 242 -6.99 -21.98 16.62
C ALA A 242 -7.97 -21.01 15.93
N TYR A 243 -8.34 -21.28 14.68
CA TYR A 243 -9.34 -20.47 13.97
C TYR A 243 -10.71 -20.54 14.67
N ALA A 244 -11.19 -21.74 15.02
CA ALA A 244 -12.47 -21.93 15.70
C ALA A 244 -12.51 -21.23 17.07
N ALA A 245 -11.38 -21.17 17.78
CA ALA A 245 -11.28 -20.44 19.04
C ALA A 245 -11.35 -18.91 18.85
N ALA A 246 -10.75 -18.38 17.77
CA ALA A 246 -10.72 -16.94 17.49
C ALA A 246 -11.97 -16.42 16.78
N GLU A 247 -12.64 -17.26 15.98
CA GLU A 247 -13.74 -16.89 15.08
C GLU A 247 -14.88 -16.13 15.78
N PRO A 248 -15.41 -16.55 16.95
CA PRO A 248 -16.52 -15.83 17.58
C PRO A 248 -16.22 -14.35 17.84
N ALA A 249 -15.03 -14.04 18.37
CA ALA A 249 -14.62 -12.66 18.65
C ALA A 249 -14.41 -11.85 17.35
N LEU A 250 -13.90 -12.49 16.29
CA LEU A 250 -13.75 -11.86 14.97
C LEU A 250 -15.12 -11.53 14.36
N ILE A 251 -16.10 -12.43 14.47
CA ILE A 251 -17.46 -12.20 13.99
C ILE A 251 -18.13 -11.06 14.75
N GLU A 252 -18.00 -10.99 16.08
CA GLU A 252 -18.51 -9.86 16.84
C GLU A 252 -17.93 -8.52 16.37
N GLN A 253 -16.63 -8.47 16.08
CA GLN A 253 -15.99 -7.28 15.53
C GLN A 253 -16.53 -6.92 14.15
N LEU A 254 -16.68 -7.91 13.27
CA LEU A 254 -17.24 -7.72 11.92
C LEU A 254 -18.66 -7.17 11.98
N LEU A 255 -19.53 -7.75 12.83
CA LEU A 255 -20.92 -7.31 13.00
C LEU A 255 -21.01 -5.91 13.61
N ALA A 256 -20.10 -5.56 14.52
CA ALA A 256 -20.01 -4.21 15.07
C ALA A 256 -19.61 -3.16 14.00
N VAL A 257 -18.67 -3.49 13.12
CA VAL A 257 -18.30 -2.63 11.99
C VAL A 257 -19.48 -2.52 11.01
N ARG A 258 -20.13 -3.62 10.67
CA ARG A 258 -21.33 -3.64 9.81
C ARG A 258 -22.40 -2.68 10.33
N ARG A 259 -22.72 -2.75 11.63
CA ARG A 259 -23.71 -1.84 12.24
C ARG A 259 -23.33 -0.37 12.07
N ARG A 260 -22.05 -0.03 12.31
CA ARG A 260 -21.56 1.35 12.14
C ARG A 260 -21.62 1.84 10.70
N LEU A 261 -21.41 0.95 9.72
CA LEU A 261 -21.56 1.31 8.30
C LEU A 261 -23.02 1.58 7.93
N ILE A 262 -23.95 0.78 8.45
CA ILE A 262 -25.39 0.99 8.29
C ILE A 262 -25.84 2.29 8.95
N ASP A 263 -25.41 2.54 10.20
CA ASP A 263 -25.72 3.77 10.94
C ASP A 263 -25.18 5.03 10.23
N ALA A 264 -24.15 4.87 9.39
CA ALA A 264 -23.54 5.91 8.58
C ALA A 264 -24.13 6.01 7.15
N ASP A 265 -25.18 5.24 6.84
CA ASP A 265 -25.81 5.17 5.51
C ASP A 265 -24.84 4.75 4.38
N LEU A 266 -23.90 3.84 4.70
CA LEU A 266 -22.88 3.35 3.77
C LEU A 266 -23.22 1.96 3.19
N GLY A 267 -24.50 1.57 3.24
CA GLY A 267 -25.01 0.34 2.64
C GLY A 267 -25.88 -0.50 3.57
N GLU A 268 -26.33 -1.64 3.05
CA GLU A 268 -27.24 -2.57 3.74
C GLU A 268 -26.53 -3.87 4.14
N ALA A 269 -27.00 -4.51 5.22
CA ALA A 269 -26.49 -5.81 5.63
C ALA A 269 -26.92 -6.92 4.66
N ILE A 270 -25.96 -7.77 4.28
CA ILE A 270 -26.25 -9.01 3.55
C ILE A 270 -26.37 -10.16 4.56
N ALA A 271 -27.51 -10.85 4.55
CA ALA A 271 -27.72 -12.05 5.34
C ALA A 271 -26.97 -13.26 4.72
N THR A 272 -26.50 -14.16 5.57
CA THR A 272 -26.00 -15.49 5.16
C THR A 272 -26.73 -16.57 5.96
N ALA A 273 -26.42 -17.84 5.67
CA ALA A 273 -26.97 -18.95 6.45
C ALA A 273 -26.50 -18.93 7.91
N GLN A 274 -25.34 -18.33 8.19
CA GLN A 274 -24.69 -18.31 9.51
C GLN A 274 -25.02 -17.04 10.30
N TRP A 275 -25.36 -15.94 9.65
CA TRP A 275 -25.69 -14.67 10.31
C TRP A 275 -26.82 -13.90 9.59
N GLY A 276 -27.78 -13.40 10.37
CA GLY A 276 -28.88 -12.58 9.87
C GLY A 276 -28.44 -11.18 9.44
N ALA A 277 -29.32 -10.47 8.71
CA ALA A 277 -29.11 -9.07 8.29
C ALA A 277 -29.28 -8.05 9.43
N ALA A 278 -29.85 -8.43 10.58
CA ALA A 278 -30.07 -7.55 11.74
C ALA A 278 -28.82 -7.41 12.64
#